data_AF-A0A564YKC0-F1
#
_entry.id   AF-A0A564YKC0-F1
#
_cell.length_a   1.000
_cell.length_b   1.000
_cell.length_c   1.000
_cell.angle_alpha   90.00
_cell.angle_beta   90.00
_cell.angle_gamma   90.00
#
_symmetry.space_group_name_H-M   'P 1'
#
loop_
_entity.id
_entity.type
_entity.pdbx_description
1 polymer ?
#
loop_
_entity_poly.entity_id
_entity_poly.type
_entity_poly.pdbx_seq_one_letter_code
_entity_poly.pdbx_strand_id
1 'polypeptide(L)'
;MVLSRRQQIDLPYQMPNAHWIIQIPTFSFQYVFFEDKASLTKMQGKEEITLESRNYAQAFASIMSHLQRIWELVITAQPLLVMAPNPGKASQTVQALVSCITPFAFSADYRPFFTIYDPEFKDVTRGASSSPISILGVTNPFFSKALQNWPNVIRLGKVKHMEKKRRAQQIISKKLLEDLKPGLYSCYKPFLKKDAGFFKRLKKSLIDGTPEECISLAIQRFFQELTMSFLIPLEHYLSMLMPLHRDVSPFRSVPVLKRFNMNDFFRTLESAGPQLTCDVKGDWAGLYRQFFSGPHFINWLSQREGEIREKLHSLHVDAIVNANFNLWIEKHTEVEIVDMIISLNHLMAKHEQNQHITDGIRRQISVLMEGLPEDLRQVLNRSTSGTGAAVSVIGHG
;
A
#
# COMPACT_ATOMS: atom_id res chain seq x y z
N MET A 1 6.92 32.87 -14.94
CA MET A 1 5.62 32.19 -14.70
C MET A 1 5.07 31.71 -16.06
N VAL A 2 5.53 30.54 -16.54
CA VAL A 2 4.99 29.89 -17.74
C VAL A 2 4.37 28.59 -17.26
N LEU A 3 3.09 28.65 -16.91
CA LEU A 3 2.26 27.48 -16.68
C LEU A 3 2.09 26.80 -18.04
N SER A 4 2.93 25.80 -18.32
CA SER A 4 2.71 24.93 -19.47
C SER A 4 1.38 24.20 -19.23
N ARG A 5 0.39 24.50 -20.08
CA ARG A 5 -0.89 23.79 -20.18
C ARG A 5 -0.63 22.31 -20.45
N ARG A 6 -0.50 21.50 -19.41
CA ARG A 6 -0.96 20.12 -19.44
C ARG A 6 -2.24 20.12 -18.62
N GLN A 7 -3.34 19.87 -19.33
CA GLN A 7 -4.69 19.85 -18.83
C GLN A 7 -4.77 19.02 -17.54
N GLN A 8 -5.69 19.41 -16.66
CA GLN A 8 -6.35 18.48 -15.75
C GLN A 8 -6.66 17.22 -16.56
N ILE A 9 -5.83 16.19 -16.41
CA ILE A 9 -6.02 14.93 -17.10
C ILE A 9 -7.25 14.35 -16.39
N ASP A 10 -8.42 14.48 -17.01
CA ASP A 10 -9.48 13.51 -16.82
C ASP A 10 -8.81 12.15 -17.05
N LEU A 11 -8.51 11.45 -15.96
CA LEU A 11 -7.80 10.18 -15.99
C LEU A 11 -8.49 9.31 -17.05
N PRO A 12 -7.78 8.78 -18.07
CA PRO A 12 -8.38 7.85 -19.04
C PRO A 12 -8.84 6.54 -18.38
N TYR A 13 -8.59 6.38 -17.08
CA TYR A 13 -9.09 5.34 -16.22
C TYR A 13 -10.52 5.66 -15.75
N GLN A 14 -11.52 5.42 -16.61
CA GLN A 14 -12.83 5.06 -16.08
C GLN A 14 -12.66 3.71 -15.36
N MET A 15 -12.93 3.67 -14.06
CA MET A 15 -12.79 2.45 -13.25
C MET A 15 -14.10 1.68 -13.33
N PRO A 16 -14.21 0.63 -14.16
CA PRO A 16 -15.45 -0.10 -14.28
C PRO A 16 -15.72 -0.76 -12.93
N ASN A 17 -16.81 -0.34 -12.29
CA ASN A 17 -17.39 -0.94 -11.07
C ASN A 17 -16.85 -0.47 -9.70
N ALA A 18 -15.82 0.40 -9.61
CA ALA A 18 -15.30 0.85 -8.31
C ALA A 18 -15.95 2.12 -7.73
N HIS A 19 -16.66 2.90 -8.55
CA HIS A 19 -17.14 4.24 -8.15
C HIS A 19 -18.07 4.26 -6.92
N TRP A 20 -18.67 3.13 -6.55
CA TRP A 20 -19.54 3.00 -5.37
C TRP A 20 -18.87 2.30 -4.17
N ILE A 21 -17.70 1.68 -4.35
CA ILE A 21 -16.97 0.96 -3.29
C ILE A 21 -15.82 1.79 -2.72
N ILE A 22 -14.99 2.40 -3.57
CA ILE A 22 -13.76 3.08 -3.13
C ILE A 22 -13.69 4.49 -3.70
N GLN A 23 -13.44 5.47 -2.82
CA GLN A 23 -13.10 6.83 -3.20
C GLN A 23 -11.58 6.89 -3.44
N ILE A 24 -11.14 6.85 -4.70
CA ILE A 24 -9.72 7.01 -5.06
C ILE A 24 -9.45 8.53 -5.16
N PRO A 25 -8.39 9.07 -4.54
CA PRO A 25 -8.16 10.50 -4.58
C PRO A 25 -7.76 10.94 -5.99
N THR A 26 -8.32 12.07 -6.44
CA THR A 26 -7.93 12.75 -7.68
C THR A 26 -6.61 13.49 -7.48
N PHE A 27 -5.60 13.20 -8.31
CA PHE A 27 -4.26 13.80 -8.16
C PHE A 27 -3.85 14.64 -9.36
N SER A 28 -3.16 15.75 -9.08
CA SER A 28 -2.50 16.59 -10.06
C SER A 28 -1.08 16.09 -10.30
N PHE A 29 -0.79 15.65 -11.53
CA PHE A 29 0.54 15.21 -11.95
C PHE A 29 1.38 16.42 -12.39
N GLN A 30 2.10 17.06 -11.46
CA GLN A 30 3.15 18.02 -11.82
C GLN A 30 4.18 18.26 -10.69
N TYR A 31 5.42 17.81 -10.91
CA TYR A 31 6.55 18.20 -10.06
C TYR A 31 6.88 19.67 -10.21
N VAL A 32 6.32 20.51 -9.34
CA VAL A 32 6.66 21.93 -9.25
C VAL A 32 7.93 22.10 -8.42
N PHE A 33 8.97 22.66 -9.04
CA PHE A 33 10.15 23.17 -8.36
C PHE A 33 9.86 24.60 -7.89
N PHE A 34 10.09 24.87 -6.61
CA PHE A 34 9.98 26.22 -6.06
C PHE A 34 11.36 26.85 -5.94
N GLU A 35 11.47 28.11 -6.38
CA GLU A 35 12.72 28.87 -6.35
C GLU A 35 12.97 29.52 -4.98
N ASP A 36 11.91 29.81 -4.20
CA ASP A 36 11.99 30.46 -2.89
C ASP A 36 11.02 29.89 -1.83
N LYS A 37 11.26 30.22 -0.55
CA LYS A 37 10.41 29.81 0.58
C LYS A 37 9.05 30.52 0.57
N ALA A 38 8.95 31.73 0.04
CA ALA A 38 7.70 32.50 0.01
C ALA A 38 6.65 31.86 -0.91
N SER A 39 7.07 31.21 -1.99
CA SER A 39 6.23 30.42 -2.90
C SER A 39 5.78 29.10 -2.27
N LEU A 40 6.59 28.55 -1.36
CA LEU A 40 6.28 27.34 -0.59
C LEU A 40 5.11 27.59 0.37
N THR A 41 5.16 28.68 1.14
CA THR A 41 4.14 29.04 2.15
C THR A 41 2.75 29.25 1.52
N LYS A 42 2.67 29.72 0.27
CA LYS A 42 1.40 29.90 -0.45
C LYS A 42 0.71 28.58 -0.85
N MET A 43 1.44 27.46 -0.91
CA MET A 43 0.93 26.12 -1.25
C MET A 43 0.72 25.21 -0.04
N GLN A 44 1.32 25.53 1.12
CA GLN A 44 1.23 24.73 2.35
C GLN A 44 -0.20 24.60 2.92
N GLY A 45 -1.18 25.34 2.41
CA GLY A 45 -2.59 25.19 2.79
C GLY A 45 -3.31 23.96 2.21
N LYS A 46 -2.66 23.11 1.40
CA LYS A 46 -3.32 21.97 0.71
C LYS A 46 -2.61 20.61 0.80
N GLU A 47 -1.36 20.52 1.27
CA GLU A 47 -0.60 19.26 1.31
C GLU A 47 0.05 19.04 2.69
N GLU A 48 -0.24 17.92 3.33
CA GLU A 48 0.34 17.54 4.62
C GLU A 48 1.78 17.04 4.41
N ILE A 49 2.77 17.92 4.62
CA ILE A 49 4.19 17.55 4.61
C ILE A 49 4.47 16.76 5.89
N THR A 50 4.55 15.44 5.79
CA THR A 50 4.98 14.57 6.89
C THR A 50 6.38 14.99 7.38
N LEU A 51 6.62 14.89 8.70
CA LEU A 51 7.88 15.30 9.34
C LEU A 51 9.12 14.64 8.69
N GLU A 52 8.91 13.44 8.13
CA GLU A 52 9.93 12.57 7.56
C GLU A 52 10.42 13.02 6.18
N SER A 53 9.53 13.58 5.34
CA SER A 53 9.88 14.03 3.98
C SER A 53 10.62 15.37 3.97
N ARG A 54 10.58 16.13 5.07
CA ARG A 54 11.25 17.44 5.21
C ARG A 54 12.77 17.35 5.00
N ASN A 55 13.36 16.17 5.23
CA ASN A 55 14.81 15.99 5.26
C ASN A 55 15.39 15.23 4.06
N TYR A 56 14.64 15.03 2.97
CA TYR A 56 15.13 14.29 1.80
C TYR A 56 16.41 14.85 1.20
N ALA A 57 16.57 16.18 1.13
CA ALA A 57 17.79 16.80 0.63
C ALA A 57 19.04 16.34 1.41
N GLN A 58 18.95 16.35 2.74
CA GLN A 58 20.03 15.94 3.64
C GLN A 58 20.25 14.42 3.61
N ALA A 59 19.17 13.65 3.73
CA ALA A 59 19.20 12.18 3.80
C ALA A 59 19.76 11.54 2.52
N PHE A 60 19.46 12.13 1.36
CA PHE A 60 19.89 11.62 0.05
C PHE A 60 21.06 12.38 -0.58
N ALA A 61 21.71 13.30 0.15
CA ALA A 61 22.81 14.11 -0.36
C ALA A 61 23.90 13.29 -1.08
N SER A 62 24.27 12.12 -0.53
CA SER A 62 25.31 11.24 -1.11
C SER A 62 24.83 10.40 -2.30
N ILE A 63 23.53 10.33 -2.54
CA ILE A 63 22.90 9.42 -3.52
C ILE A 63 21.88 10.11 -4.42
N MET A 64 21.92 11.45 -4.47
CA MET A 64 20.99 12.30 -5.21
C MET A 64 20.86 11.93 -6.69
N SER A 65 21.92 11.37 -7.29
CA SER A 65 21.90 10.95 -8.70
C SER A 65 21.21 9.60 -8.94
N HIS A 66 20.81 8.89 -7.89
CA HIS A 66 20.27 7.53 -7.90
C HIS A 66 18.84 7.42 -7.35
N LEU A 67 18.16 8.54 -7.07
CA LEU A 67 16.83 8.56 -6.43
C LEU A 67 15.84 7.57 -7.07
N GLN A 68 15.70 7.56 -8.39
CA GLN A 68 14.79 6.63 -9.07
C GLN A 68 15.16 5.15 -8.88
N ARG A 69 16.45 4.83 -8.91
CA ARG A 69 16.92 3.45 -8.66
C ARG A 69 16.69 3.04 -7.21
N ILE A 70 16.84 3.98 -6.28
CA ILE A 70 16.53 3.76 -4.87
C ILE A 70 15.05 3.46 -4.70
N TRP A 71 14.18 4.25 -5.35
CA TRP A 71 12.75 3.96 -5.36
C TRP A 71 12.44 2.56 -5.89
N GLU A 72 13.06 2.14 -7.00
CA GLU A 72 12.89 0.76 -7.52
C GLU A 72 13.33 -0.31 -6.50
N LEU A 73 14.48 -0.12 -5.84
CA LEU A 73 14.96 -1.04 -4.81
C LEU A 73 13.99 -1.12 -3.62
N VAL A 74 13.46 0.02 -3.17
CA VAL A 74 12.56 0.11 -2.02
C VAL A 74 11.20 -0.49 -2.36
N ILE A 75 10.57 -0.10 -3.48
CA ILE A 75 9.23 -0.62 -3.84
C ILE A 75 9.25 -2.14 -4.09
N THR A 76 10.40 -2.70 -4.51
CA THR A 76 10.57 -4.15 -4.70
C THR A 76 11.18 -4.87 -3.50
N ALA A 77 11.24 -4.23 -2.33
CA ALA A 77 11.79 -4.77 -1.08
C ALA A 77 13.17 -5.43 -1.24
N GLN A 78 14.06 -4.84 -2.06
CA GLN A 78 15.40 -5.37 -2.26
C GLN A 78 16.27 -5.12 -1.04
N PRO A 79 17.07 -6.10 -0.58
CA PRO A 79 17.96 -5.92 0.57
C PRO A 79 18.92 -4.74 0.37
N LEU A 80 18.85 -3.76 1.24
CA LEU A 80 19.56 -2.48 1.15
C LEU A 80 20.24 -2.13 2.47
N LEU A 81 21.58 -2.14 2.46
CA LEU A 81 22.40 -1.77 3.60
C LEU A 81 22.75 -0.28 3.56
N VAL A 82 22.44 0.46 4.62
CA VAL A 82 22.82 1.87 4.80
C VAL A 82 23.97 1.95 5.79
N MET A 83 25.14 2.35 5.32
CA MET A 83 26.34 2.55 6.14
C MET A 83 26.59 4.03 6.38
N ALA A 84 26.27 4.50 7.58
CA ALA A 84 26.35 5.90 7.98
C ALA A 84 27.57 6.22 8.86
N PRO A 85 27.98 7.50 8.99
CA PRO A 85 29.05 7.88 9.93
C PRO A 85 28.58 7.97 11.39
N ASN A 86 27.27 8.07 11.65
CA ASN A 86 26.70 8.11 13.00
C ASN A 86 25.25 7.58 12.99
N PRO A 87 24.71 7.18 14.17
CA PRO A 87 23.40 6.55 14.25
C PRO A 87 22.27 7.46 13.75
N GLY A 88 22.32 8.75 14.05
CA GLY A 88 21.30 9.71 13.60
C GLY A 88 21.16 9.76 12.09
N LYS A 89 22.29 9.76 11.35
CA LYS A 89 22.27 9.71 9.88
C LYS A 89 21.82 8.36 9.33
N ALA A 90 22.14 7.25 10.01
CA ALA A 90 21.63 5.94 9.63
C ALA A 90 20.10 5.94 9.69
N SER A 91 19.55 6.27 10.86
CA SER A 91 18.10 6.26 11.10
C SER A 91 17.37 7.23 10.19
N GLN A 92 17.89 8.45 10.01
CA GLN A 92 17.28 9.45 9.13
C GLN A 92 17.23 8.99 7.67
N THR A 93 18.32 8.40 7.15
CA THR A 93 18.34 7.90 5.78
C THR A 93 17.45 6.68 5.61
N VAL A 94 17.44 5.75 6.57
CA VAL A 94 16.54 4.59 6.52
C VAL A 94 15.08 5.03 6.53
N GLN A 95 14.72 5.98 7.41
CA GLN A 95 13.36 6.51 7.42
C GLN A 95 13.01 7.17 6.08
N ALA A 96 13.91 7.99 5.53
CA ALA A 96 13.71 8.60 4.23
C ALA A 96 13.51 7.57 3.09
N LEU A 97 14.20 6.42 3.15
CA LEU A 97 14.00 5.32 2.20
C LEU A 97 12.61 4.71 2.35
N VAL A 98 12.18 4.43 3.58
CA VAL A 98 10.84 3.89 3.87
C VAL A 98 9.75 4.82 3.35
N SER A 99 9.88 6.13 3.60
CA SER A 99 8.89 7.13 3.16
C SER A 99 8.94 7.40 1.65
N CYS A 100 9.99 6.98 0.92
CA CYS A 100 10.13 7.29 -0.51
C CYS A 100 9.13 6.56 -1.42
N ILE A 101 8.34 5.62 -0.90
CA ILE A 101 7.26 4.98 -1.66
C ILE A 101 5.87 5.50 -1.25
N THR A 102 5.79 6.58 -0.47
CA THR A 102 4.50 7.20 -0.10
C THR A 102 3.71 7.59 -1.36
N PRO A 103 2.39 7.35 -1.41
CA PRO A 103 1.50 6.91 -0.31
C PRO A 103 1.41 5.38 -0.14
N PHE A 104 2.19 4.59 -0.89
CA PHE A 104 2.21 3.16 -0.68
C PHE A 104 2.74 2.84 0.72
N ALA A 105 2.04 1.97 1.44
CA ALA A 105 2.43 1.56 2.78
C ALA A 105 3.65 0.63 2.74
N PHE A 106 4.75 1.06 3.37
CA PHE A 106 5.93 0.22 3.52
C PHE A 106 5.61 -0.97 4.45
N SER A 107 5.82 -2.18 3.95
CA SER A 107 5.38 -3.44 4.57
C SER A 107 6.51 -4.45 4.78
N ALA A 108 7.73 -4.11 4.38
CA ALA A 108 8.88 -4.98 4.58
C ALA A 108 9.55 -4.69 5.94
N ASP A 109 10.37 -5.61 6.45
CA ASP A 109 11.12 -5.37 7.68
C ASP A 109 12.29 -4.39 7.43
N TYR A 110 12.47 -3.44 8.34
CA TYR A 110 13.54 -2.46 8.29
C TYR A 110 14.04 -2.12 9.69
N ARG A 111 15.33 -1.80 9.79
CA ARG A 111 15.98 -1.37 11.03
C ARG A 111 16.64 -0.02 10.82
N PRO A 112 16.10 1.07 11.39
CA PRO A 112 16.69 2.41 11.27
C PRO A 112 18.14 2.47 11.73
N PHE A 113 18.44 1.76 12.81
CA PHE A 113 19.78 1.57 13.32
C PHE A 113 19.91 0.19 13.97
N PHE A 114 20.93 -0.55 13.56
CA PHE A 114 21.21 -1.92 13.98
C PHE A 114 22.64 -2.01 14.51
N THR A 115 22.80 -2.82 15.55
CA THR A 115 23.99 -2.96 16.36
C THR A 115 24.41 -4.41 16.45
N ILE A 116 25.64 -4.64 16.91
CA ILE A 116 26.17 -5.98 17.15
C ILE A 116 25.54 -6.66 18.37
N TYR A 117 24.80 -5.91 19.19
CA TYR A 117 24.14 -6.40 20.39
C TYR A 117 22.70 -6.83 20.13
N ASP A 118 22.17 -6.56 18.92
CA ASP A 118 20.84 -7.01 18.54
C ASP A 118 20.80 -8.55 18.48
N PRO A 119 19.75 -9.19 19.02
CA PRO A 119 19.68 -10.64 19.16
C PRO A 119 19.77 -11.37 17.81
N GLU A 120 19.26 -10.73 16.76
CA GLU A 120 19.21 -11.24 15.38
C GLU A 120 20.54 -11.06 14.62
N PHE A 121 21.57 -10.43 15.22
CA PHE A 121 22.83 -10.13 14.56
C PHE A 121 23.47 -11.38 13.91
N LYS A 122 23.41 -12.53 14.59
CA LYS A 122 23.94 -13.79 14.08
C LYS A 122 23.19 -14.29 12.84
N ASP A 123 21.88 -14.10 12.79
CA ASP A 123 21.03 -14.59 11.70
C ASP A 123 21.15 -13.68 10.46
N VAL A 124 21.21 -12.37 10.69
CA VAL A 124 21.43 -11.35 9.65
C VAL A 124 22.77 -11.53 8.96
N THR A 125 23.84 -11.81 9.72
CA THR A 125 25.19 -12.00 9.16
C THR A 125 25.36 -13.34 8.43
N ARG A 126 24.60 -14.37 8.82
CA ARG A 126 24.59 -15.68 8.15
C ARG A 126 23.65 -15.75 6.96
N GLY A 127 22.80 -14.74 6.76
CA GLY A 127 21.75 -14.77 5.75
C GLY A 127 20.67 -15.82 6.03
N ALA A 128 20.48 -16.18 7.31
CA ALA A 128 19.64 -17.28 7.77
C ALA A 128 18.33 -16.80 8.45
N SER A 129 17.96 -15.53 8.29
CA SER A 129 16.74 -14.98 8.89
C SER A 129 15.49 -15.59 8.26
N SER A 130 14.53 -16.02 9.10
CA SER A 130 13.21 -16.49 8.67
C SER A 130 12.40 -15.39 7.98
N SER A 131 12.69 -14.13 8.32
CA SER A 131 12.15 -12.93 7.67
C SER A 131 13.31 -12.03 7.23
N PRO A 132 13.58 -11.90 5.92
CA PRO A 132 14.73 -11.13 5.47
C PRO A 132 14.51 -9.62 5.69
N ILE A 133 15.40 -9.00 6.47
CA ILE A 133 15.43 -7.54 6.65
C ILE A 133 15.70 -6.89 5.29
N SER A 134 14.80 -6.01 4.86
CA SER A 134 14.89 -5.35 3.56
C SER A 134 15.74 -4.09 3.62
N ILE A 135 15.69 -3.31 4.71
CA ILE A 135 16.54 -2.11 4.86
C ILE A 135 17.24 -2.13 6.22
N LEU A 136 18.56 -2.01 6.23
CA LEU A 136 19.37 -2.13 7.43
C LEU A 136 20.30 -0.93 7.60
N GLY A 137 20.10 -0.12 8.63
CA GLY A 137 20.97 1.01 8.97
C GLY A 137 22.07 0.62 9.95
N VAL A 138 23.32 0.91 9.62
CA VAL A 138 24.50 0.63 10.47
C VAL A 138 25.49 1.78 10.41
N THR A 139 26.41 1.83 11.38
CA THR A 139 27.49 2.83 11.40
C THR A 139 28.90 2.24 11.29
N ASN A 140 29.08 1.03 11.82
CA ASN A 140 30.38 0.54 12.23
C ASN A 140 31.17 -0.15 11.08
N PRO A 141 32.48 0.12 10.94
CA PRO A 141 33.38 -0.65 10.07
C PRO A 141 33.26 -2.17 10.20
N PHE A 142 32.95 -2.72 11.38
CA PHE A 142 32.76 -4.15 11.59
C PHE A 142 31.70 -4.77 10.65
N PHE A 143 30.59 -4.06 10.41
CA PHE A 143 29.56 -4.51 9.48
C PHE A 143 30.05 -4.61 8.04
N SER A 144 31.12 -3.90 7.70
CA SER A 144 31.75 -3.95 6.37
C SER A 144 32.36 -5.32 6.07
N LYS A 145 32.71 -6.10 7.09
CA LYS A 145 33.16 -7.49 6.95
C LYS A 145 32.00 -8.46 7.11
N ALA A 146 31.16 -8.22 8.11
CA ALA A 146 30.06 -9.11 8.45
C ALA A 146 28.94 -9.14 7.38
N LEU A 147 28.76 -8.05 6.62
CA LEU A 147 27.67 -7.86 5.65
C LEU A 147 28.17 -7.66 4.21
N GLN A 148 29.35 -8.18 3.87
CA GLN A 148 29.93 -8.06 2.51
C GLN A 148 29.02 -8.59 1.40
N ASN A 149 28.21 -9.60 1.72
CA ASN A 149 27.35 -10.28 0.76
C ASN A 149 26.07 -9.49 0.42
N TRP A 150 25.85 -8.32 1.04
CA TRP A 150 24.66 -7.52 0.77
C TRP A 150 24.66 -6.98 -0.67
N PRO A 151 23.57 -7.21 -1.44
CA PRO A 151 23.54 -6.91 -2.88
C PRO A 151 23.49 -5.41 -3.18
N ASN A 152 22.97 -4.61 -2.25
CA ASN A 152 22.83 -3.16 -2.40
C ASN A 152 23.33 -2.46 -1.13
N VAL A 153 24.23 -1.50 -1.30
CA VAL A 153 24.88 -0.76 -0.22
C VAL A 153 24.87 0.74 -0.53
N ILE A 154 24.36 1.53 0.41
CA ILE A 154 24.45 2.98 0.44
C ILE A 154 25.53 3.36 1.46
N ARG A 155 26.59 4.00 0.99
CA ARG A 155 27.62 4.56 1.87
C ARG A 155 27.39 6.06 2.02
N LEU A 156 27.12 6.51 3.24
CA LEU A 156 26.97 7.94 3.55
C LEU A 156 28.31 8.52 4.01
N GLY A 157 28.56 9.78 3.66
CA GLY A 157 29.75 10.50 4.13
C GLY A 157 29.74 11.96 3.68
N LYS A 158 30.85 12.67 3.93
CA LYS A 158 31.03 14.04 3.41
C LYS A 158 31.19 13.96 1.90
N VAL A 159 30.22 14.49 1.15
CA VAL A 159 30.28 14.60 -0.30
C VAL A 159 31.27 15.72 -0.63
N LYS A 160 32.52 15.38 -0.96
CA LYS A 160 33.41 16.32 -1.65
C LYS A 160 32.81 16.52 -3.04
N HIS A 161 32.31 17.72 -3.36
CA HIS A 161 31.75 18.19 -4.64
C HIS A 161 31.38 17.08 -5.65
N MET A 162 30.08 16.87 -5.91
CA MET A 162 29.50 15.99 -6.95
C MET A 162 30.49 15.63 -8.07
N GLU A 163 31.32 14.61 -7.84
CA GLU A 163 32.30 14.18 -8.82
C GLU A 163 31.53 13.62 -10.03
N LYS A 164 31.96 14.03 -11.22
CA LYS A 164 31.35 13.72 -12.52
C LYS A 164 30.81 12.28 -12.59
N LYS A 165 29.52 12.14 -12.94
CA LYS A 165 28.84 10.91 -13.44
C LYS A 165 29.47 9.60 -12.93
N ARG A 166 29.28 9.23 -11.66
CA ARG A 166 29.49 7.83 -11.25
C ARG A 166 28.22 7.03 -11.55
N ARG A 167 28.30 6.11 -12.52
CA ARG A 167 27.34 5.01 -12.61
C ARG A 167 27.35 4.26 -11.27
N ALA A 168 26.21 3.69 -10.86
CA ALA A 168 26.21 2.78 -9.71
C ALA A 168 27.31 1.73 -9.95
N GLN A 169 28.27 1.68 -9.04
CA GLN A 169 29.41 0.77 -9.19
C GLN A 169 28.93 -0.61 -8.75
N GLN A 170 29.19 -1.62 -9.58
CA GLN A 170 29.06 -3.01 -9.13
C GLN A 170 30.03 -3.21 -7.96
N ILE A 171 29.61 -3.97 -6.96
CA ILE A 171 30.52 -4.42 -5.91
C ILE A 171 31.53 -5.34 -6.60
N ILE A 172 32.72 -4.81 -6.89
CA ILE A 172 33.82 -5.59 -7.44
C ILE A 172 34.29 -6.47 -6.28
N SER A 173 34.22 -7.78 -6.47
CA SER A 173 34.49 -8.86 -5.49
C SER A 173 35.82 -8.81 -4.73
N LYS A 174 36.67 -7.81 -4.98
CA LYS A 174 37.97 -7.61 -4.32
C LYS A 174 38.06 -6.36 -3.43
N LYS A 175 37.04 -5.50 -3.40
CA LYS A 175 37.08 -4.24 -2.62
C LYS A 175 36.27 -4.38 -1.33
N LEU A 176 36.93 -4.14 -0.19
CA LEU A 176 36.29 -4.17 1.13
C LEU A 176 35.24 -3.04 1.22
N LEU A 177 34.09 -3.30 1.86
CA LEU A 177 33.04 -2.30 2.03
C LEU A 177 33.55 -1.03 2.78
N GLU A 178 34.61 -1.16 3.59
CA GLU A 178 35.27 -0.05 4.30
C GLU A 178 35.88 0.99 3.34
N ASP A 179 36.38 0.55 2.19
CA ASP A 179 37.09 1.38 1.20
C ASP A 179 36.14 2.11 0.23
N LEU A 180 34.84 1.91 0.39
CA LEU A 180 33.84 2.51 -0.46
C LEU A 180 33.72 4.00 -0.18
N LYS A 181 33.81 4.81 -1.25
CA LYS A 181 33.51 6.24 -1.20
C LYS A 181 32.00 6.44 -1.04
N PRO A 182 31.53 7.58 -0.53
CA PRO A 182 30.10 7.86 -0.43
C PRO A 182 29.38 7.68 -1.78
N GLY A 183 28.23 7.01 -1.77
CA GLY A 183 27.45 6.67 -2.98
C GLY A 183 26.64 5.38 -2.86
N LEU A 184 25.99 5.00 -3.97
CA LEU A 184 25.23 3.75 -4.11
C LEU A 184 26.05 2.69 -4.86
N TYR A 185 26.19 1.51 -4.26
CA TYR A 185 26.81 0.31 -4.82
C TYR A 185 25.76 -0.78 -4.90
N SER A 186 25.54 -1.35 -6.08
CA SER A 186 24.44 -2.27 -6.25
C SER A 186 24.62 -3.12 -7.51
N CYS A 187 24.39 -4.43 -7.39
CA CYS A 187 24.35 -5.35 -8.52
C CYS A 187 22.99 -5.33 -9.26
N TYR A 188 21.98 -4.68 -8.69
CA TYR A 188 20.64 -4.55 -9.25
C TYR A 188 20.66 -3.93 -10.65
N LYS A 189 19.88 -4.51 -11.56
CA LYS A 189 19.67 -3.96 -12.90
C LYS A 189 18.35 -3.19 -12.88
N PRO A 190 18.37 -1.85 -13.04
CA PRO A 190 17.14 -1.07 -13.02
C PRO A 190 16.25 -1.45 -14.19
N PHE A 191 14.95 -1.56 -13.92
CA PHE A 191 13.93 -1.80 -14.93
C PHE A 191 13.58 -0.51 -15.68
N LEU A 192 13.60 0.62 -14.97
CA LEU A 192 13.20 1.91 -15.52
C LEU A 192 14.40 2.75 -15.95
N LYS A 193 14.19 3.53 -17.01
CA LYS A 193 15.16 4.52 -17.49
C LYS A 193 15.04 5.77 -16.65
N LYS A 194 16.20 6.33 -16.31
CA LYS A 194 16.32 7.56 -15.52
C LYS A 194 15.60 8.75 -16.18
N ASP A 195 14.78 9.47 -15.42
CA ASP A 195 14.15 10.73 -15.87
C ASP A 195 15.19 11.86 -16.02
N ALA A 196 15.77 11.99 -17.20
CA ALA A 196 16.77 13.01 -17.49
C ALA A 196 16.27 14.45 -17.22
N GLY A 197 14.98 14.72 -17.38
CA GLY A 197 14.38 16.03 -17.18
C GLY A 197 14.39 16.44 -15.71
N PHE A 198 13.87 15.57 -14.84
CA PHE A 198 13.89 15.79 -13.39
C PHE A 198 15.32 15.99 -12.88
N PHE A 199 16.25 15.09 -13.21
CA PHE A 199 17.62 15.17 -12.70
C PHE A 199 18.40 16.38 -13.24
N LYS A 200 18.07 16.89 -14.45
CA LYS A 200 18.64 18.13 -14.98
C LYS A 200 18.17 19.35 -14.15
N ARG A 201 16.88 19.41 -13.81
CA ARG A 201 16.32 20.47 -12.96
C ARG A 201 16.85 20.40 -11.54
N LEU A 202 16.87 19.21 -10.94
CA LEU A 202 17.43 18.99 -9.59
C LEU A 202 18.89 19.44 -9.51
N LYS A 203 19.70 19.10 -10.51
CA LYS A 203 21.09 19.58 -10.58
C LYS A 203 21.18 21.10 -10.67
N LYS A 204 20.31 21.73 -11.45
CA LYS A 204 20.25 23.19 -11.56
C LYS A 204 19.90 23.83 -10.20
N SER A 205 18.84 23.37 -9.53
CA SER A 205 18.44 23.88 -8.20
C SER A 205 19.54 23.75 -7.14
N LEU A 206 20.33 22.68 -7.19
CA LEU A 206 21.49 22.52 -6.30
C LEU A 206 22.61 23.53 -6.58
N ILE A 207 22.80 23.93 -7.84
CA ILE A 207 23.80 24.93 -8.24
C ILE A 207 23.32 26.34 -7.88
N ASP A 208 22.03 26.59 -8.09
CA ASP A 208 21.40 27.90 -7.87
C ASP A 208 21.22 28.24 -6.38
N GLY A 209 21.62 27.33 -5.47
CA GLY A 209 21.53 27.55 -4.03
C GLY A 209 20.09 27.52 -3.50
N THR A 210 19.18 26.81 -4.18
CA THR A 210 17.79 26.64 -3.75
C THR A 210 17.75 26.08 -2.31
N PRO A 211 16.88 26.60 -1.41
CA PRO A 211 16.76 26.10 -0.04
C PRO A 211 16.53 24.58 0.03
N GLU A 212 17.09 23.93 1.06
CA GLU A 212 16.99 22.47 1.24
C GLU A 212 15.53 22.00 1.33
N GLU A 213 14.63 22.79 1.90
CA GLU A 213 13.21 22.44 2.03
C GLU A 213 12.52 22.36 0.67
N CYS A 214 12.87 23.26 -0.26
CA CYS A 214 12.35 23.23 -1.63
C CYS A 214 12.90 22.02 -2.40
N ILE A 215 14.17 21.67 -2.18
CA ILE A 215 14.79 20.48 -2.77
C ILE A 215 14.13 19.22 -2.23
N SER A 216 13.95 19.11 -0.91
CA SER A 216 13.25 18.01 -0.25
C SER A 216 11.84 17.85 -0.80
N LEU A 217 11.09 18.93 -0.95
CA LEU A 217 9.74 18.88 -1.52
C LEU A 217 9.75 18.42 -2.99
N ALA A 218 10.69 18.91 -3.81
CA ALA A 218 10.81 18.45 -5.19
C ALA A 218 11.12 16.94 -5.29
N ILE A 219 11.95 16.41 -4.39
CA ILE A 219 12.24 14.98 -4.28
C ILE A 219 11.02 14.21 -3.77
N GLN A 220 10.32 14.72 -2.76
CA GLN A 220 9.11 14.11 -2.23
C GLN A 220 8.07 13.93 -3.33
N ARG A 221 7.80 15.01 -4.06
CA ARG A 221 6.88 14.92 -5.18
C ARG A 221 7.41 13.90 -6.17
N PHE A 222 8.68 13.98 -6.59
CA PHE A 222 9.30 13.01 -7.51
C PHE A 222 9.02 11.53 -7.17
N PHE A 223 9.01 11.22 -5.88
CA PHE A 223 8.66 9.89 -5.42
C PHE A 223 7.15 9.61 -5.45
N GLN A 224 6.33 10.58 -5.06
CA GLN A 224 4.87 10.47 -5.07
C GLN A 224 4.30 10.24 -6.47
N GLU A 225 4.59 11.04 -7.51
CA GLU A 225 3.96 10.75 -8.81
C GLU A 225 4.51 9.45 -9.44
N LEU A 226 5.76 9.07 -9.15
CA LEU A 226 6.31 7.80 -9.59
C LEU A 226 5.60 6.61 -8.93
N THR A 227 5.38 6.70 -7.61
CA THR A 227 4.63 5.71 -6.84
C THR A 227 3.17 5.66 -7.32
N MET A 228 2.50 6.80 -7.46
CA MET A 228 1.11 6.82 -7.93
C MET A 228 0.97 6.23 -9.33
N SER A 229 1.87 6.58 -10.25
CA SER A 229 1.88 6.02 -11.59
C SER A 229 2.07 4.49 -11.59
N PHE A 230 2.81 3.98 -10.61
CA PHE A 230 2.95 2.54 -10.37
C PHE A 230 1.69 1.92 -9.75
N LEU A 231 0.93 2.63 -8.92
CA LEU A 231 -0.27 2.07 -8.26
C LEU A 231 -1.53 2.12 -9.12
N ILE A 232 -1.68 3.12 -9.99
CA ILE A 232 -2.90 3.31 -10.78
C ILE A 232 -3.31 2.06 -11.58
N PRO A 233 -2.41 1.35 -12.29
CA PRO A 233 -2.78 0.12 -12.98
C PRO A 233 -3.26 -1.00 -12.04
N LEU A 234 -2.67 -1.09 -10.83
CA LEU A 234 -3.08 -2.09 -9.83
C LEU A 234 -4.48 -1.81 -9.31
N GLU A 235 -4.75 -0.56 -8.94
CA GLU A 235 -6.07 -0.12 -8.47
C GLU A 235 -7.13 -0.28 -9.58
N HIS A 236 -6.76 0.00 -10.83
CA HIS A 236 -7.66 -0.24 -11.96
C HIS A 236 -7.99 -1.70 -12.15
N TYR A 237 -7.00 -2.56 -12.21
CA TYR A 237 -7.26 -3.98 -12.37
C TYR A 237 -8.10 -4.52 -11.19
N LEU A 238 -7.81 -4.07 -9.97
CA LEU A 238 -8.62 -4.41 -8.80
C LEU A 238 -10.08 -3.96 -8.95
N SER A 239 -10.33 -2.77 -9.51
CA SER A 239 -11.70 -2.30 -9.80
C SER A 239 -12.46 -3.24 -10.75
N MET A 240 -11.77 -3.81 -11.74
CA MET A 240 -12.37 -4.76 -12.69
C MET A 240 -12.76 -6.10 -12.03
N LEU A 241 -12.15 -6.43 -10.89
CA LEU A 241 -12.46 -7.63 -10.11
C LEU A 241 -13.65 -7.43 -9.17
N MET A 242 -14.05 -6.18 -8.93
CA MET A 242 -15.17 -5.84 -8.04
C MET A 242 -16.50 -6.39 -8.58
N PRO A 243 -17.39 -6.87 -7.70
CA PRO A 243 -18.75 -7.22 -8.08
C PRO A 243 -19.51 -5.98 -8.55
N LEU A 244 -20.64 -6.16 -9.23
CA LEU A 244 -21.48 -5.04 -9.62
C LEU A 244 -22.38 -4.62 -8.45
N HIS A 245 -22.78 -3.36 -8.41
CA HIS A 245 -23.70 -2.87 -7.35
C HIS A 245 -25.00 -3.69 -7.31
N ARG A 246 -25.53 -4.07 -8.48
CA ARG A 246 -26.73 -4.92 -8.59
C ARG A 246 -26.57 -6.33 -7.97
N ASP A 247 -25.33 -6.79 -7.81
CA ASP A 247 -25.05 -8.10 -7.22
C ASP A 247 -25.15 -8.04 -5.69
N VAL A 248 -25.05 -6.84 -5.09
CA VAL A 248 -25.31 -6.61 -3.66
C VAL A 248 -26.82 -6.67 -3.44
N SER A 249 -27.31 -7.87 -3.15
CA SER A 249 -28.73 -8.13 -2.88
C SER A 249 -28.95 -8.39 -1.39
N PRO A 250 -30.07 -7.93 -0.80
CA PRO A 250 -30.42 -8.26 0.58
C PRO A 250 -30.76 -9.75 0.77
N PHE A 251 -31.10 -10.45 -0.31
CA PHE A 251 -31.62 -11.81 -0.28
C PHE A 251 -30.60 -12.88 -0.70
N ARG A 252 -29.35 -12.47 -0.96
CA ARG A 252 -28.25 -13.37 -1.36
C ARG A 252 -27.06 -13.15 -0.45
N SER A 253 -26.11 -14.09 -0.46
CA SER A 253 -24.84 -13.91 0.22
C SER A 253 -24.09 -12.68 -0.30
N VAL A 254 -23.28 -12.09 0.59
CA VAL A 254 -22.42 -10.95 0.24
C VAL A 254 -21.54 -11.33 -0.95
N PRO A 255 -21.56 -10.57 -2.05
CA PRO A 255 -20.70 -10.84 -3.20
C PRO A 255 -19.23 -10.85 -2.80
N VAL A 256 -18.45 -11.73 -3.42
CA VAL A 256 -17.01 -11.86 -3.14
C VAL A 256 -16.22 -11.26 -4.30
N LEU A 257 -15.13 -10.57 -3.96
CA LEU A 257 -14.17 -10.07 -4.95
C LEU A 257 -13.59 -11.24 -5.75
N LYS A 258 -13.47 -11.09 -7.08
CA LYS A 258 -12.78 -12.07 -7.91
C LYS A 258 -11.30 -12.13 -7.52
N ARG A 259 -10.71 -13.33 -7.56
CA ARG A 259 -9.30 -13.52 -7.22
C ARG A 259 -8.38 -12.75 -8.18
N PHE A 260 -7.37 -12.10 -7.63
CA PHE A 260 -6.34 -11.42 -8.40
C PHE A 260 -5.55 -12.41 -9.26
N ASN A 261 -5.47 -12.18 -10.58
CA ASN A 261 -4.67 -12.99 -11.49
C ASN A 261 -3.58 -12.15 -12.15
N MET A 262 -2.32 -12.55 -11.94
CA MET A 262 -1.16 -11.80 -12.47
C MET A 262 -1.13 -11.74 -14.00
N ASN A 263 -1.52 -12.82 -14.70
CA ASN A 263 -1.51 -12.85 -16.15
C ASN A 263 -2.55 -11.90 -16.75
N ASP A 264 -3.74 -11.87 -16.15
CA ASP A 264 -4.80 -10.95 -16.57
C ASP A 264 -4.42 -9.50 -16.29
N PHE A 265 -3.80 -9.23 -15.13
CA PHE A 265 -3.23 -7.92 -14.83
C PHE A 265 -2.24 -7.48 -15.92
N PHE A 266 -1.28 -8.34 -16.31
CA PHE A 266 -0.32 -8.00 -17.36
C PHE A 266 -0.96 -7.72 -18.72
N ARG A 267 -2.08 -8.37 -19.06
CA ARG A 267 -2.86 -8.05 -20.27
C ARG A 267 -3.46 -6.65 -20.18
N THR A 268 -4.00 -6.26 -19.02
CA THR A 268 -4.53 -4.90 -18.82
C THR A 268 -3.45 -3.83 -18.89
N LEU A 269 -2.21 -4.16 -18.49
CA LEU A 269 -1.06 -3.25 -18.50
C LEU A 269 -0.68 -2.77 -19.92
N GLU A 270 -0.96 -3.58 -20.95
CA GLU A 270 -0.71 -3.22 -22.35
C GLU A 270 -1.57 -2.03 -22.79
N SER A 271 -2.84 -1.99 -22.38
CA SER A 271 -3.80 -0.92 -22.70
C SER A 271 -3.83 0.19 -21.65
N ALA A 272 -3.64 -0.15 -20.38
CA ALA A 272 -3.82 0.69 -19.21
C ALA A 272 -2.61 0.52 -18.29
N GLY A 273 -1.47 1.09 -18.69
CA GLY A 273 -0.23 1.02 -17.91
C GLY A 273 0.27 2.39 -17.42
N PRO A 274 1.39 2.41 -16.66
CA PRO A 274 1.99 3.62 -16.10
C PRO A 274 2.39 4.67 -17.14
N GLN A 275 2.55 4.26 -18.41
CA GLN A 275 2.82 5.15 -19.53
C GLN A 275 1.73 6.21 -19.76
N LEU A 276 0.52 6.01 -19.21
CA LEU A 276 -0.57 6.97 -19.29
C LEU A 276 -0.46 8.10 -18.26
N THR A 277 0.30 7.90 -17.19
CA THR A 277 0.39 8.83 -16.05
C THR A 277 1.81 9.36 -15.81
N CYS A 278 2.84 8.72 -16.38
CA CYS A 278 4.21 9.20 -16.33
C CYS A 278 5.00 8.99 -17.62
N ASP A 279 5.93 9.91 -17.89
CA ASP A 279 6.82 9.88 -19.05
C ASP A 279 8.03 8.92 -18.87
N VAL A 280 8.10 8.20 -17.75
CA VAL A 280 9.20 7.29 -17.42
C VAL A 280 9.09 6.01 -18.25
N LYS A 281 10.13 5.74 -19.03
CA LYS A 281 10.21 4.58 -19.94
C LYS A 281 10.99 3.44 -19.29
N GLY A 282 10.70 2.20 -19.64
CA GLY A 282 11.44 1.03 -19.15
C GLY A 282 10.62 -0.24 -19.20
N ASP A 283 11.11 -1.28 -18.53
CA ASP A 283 10.41 -2.56 -18.36
C ASP A 283 9.51 -2.52 -17.12
N TRP A 284 8.36 -1.85 -17.24
CA TRP A 284 7.36 -1.81 -16.17
C TRP A 284 6.85 -3.20 -15.80
N ALA A 285 6.65 -4.09 -16.78
CA ALA A 285 6.17 -5.44 -16.53
C ALA A 285 7.17 -6.25 -15.68
N GLY A 286 8.47 -6.12 -15.94
CA GLY A 286 9.53 -6.70 -15.12
C GLY A 286 9.53 -6.18 -13.69
N LEU A 287 9.32 -4.88 -13.51
CA LEU A 287 9.21 -4.27 -12.18
C LEU A 287 8.01 -4.83 -11.39
N TYR A 288 6.84 -4.95 -12.01
CA TYR A 288 5.66 -5.56 -11.37
C TYR A 288 5.88 -7.04 -11.04
N ARG A 289 6.51 -7.82 -11.92
CA ARG A 289 6.86 -9.22 -11.62
C ARG A 289 7.72 -9.34 -10.36
N GLN A 290 8.72 -8.45 -10.23
CA GLN A 290 9.55 -8.42 -9.03
C GLN A 290 8.73 -7.98 -7.80
N PHE A 291 7.87 -6.97 -7.93
CA PHE A 291 7.02 -6.47 -6.86
C PHE A 291 6.03 -7.52 -6.33
N PHE A 292 5.39 -8.30 -7.21
CA PHE A 292 4.43 -9.35 -6.84
C PHE A 292 5.05 -10.49 -6.03
N SER A 293 6.37 -10.65 -6.11
CA SER A 293 7.09 -11.63 -5.30
C SER A 293 7.46 -11.11 -3.89
N GLY A 294 7.25 -9.81 -3.64
CA GLY A 294 7.66 -9.14 -2.41
C GLY A 294 6.55 -9.00 -1.36
N PRO A 295 6.90 -8.69 -0.10
CA PRO A 295 5.95 -8.53 1.01
C PRO A 295 5.01 -7.35 0.82
N HIS A 296 5.45 -6.32 0.10
CA HIS A 296 4.65 -5.14 -0.22
C HIS A 296 3.35 -5.50 -0.93
N PHE A 297 3.42 -6.33 -1.97
CA PHE A 297 2.24 -6.70 -2.73
C PHE A 297 1.26 -7.53 -1.90
N ILE A 298 1.76 -8.51 -1.14
CA ILE A 298 0.93 -9.41 -0.32
C ILE A 298 0.12 -8.61 0.69
N ASN A 299 0.78 -7.70 1.43
CA ASN A 299 0.11 -6.88 2.42
C ASN A 299 -0.86 -5.88 1.77
N TRP A 300 -0.46 -5.23 0.68
CA TRP A 300 -1.34 -4.31 -0.05
C TRP A 300 -2.61 -5.02 -0.55
N LEU A 301 -2.47 -6.19 -1.18
CA LEU A 301 -3.61 -6.93 -1.71
C LEU A 301 -4.53 -7.39 -0.57
N SER A 302 -3.97 -7.97 0.49
CA SER A 302 -4.76 -8.40 1.65
C SER A 302 -5.50 -7.25 2.32
N GLN A 303 -4.85 -6.09 2.46
CA GLN A 303 -5.48 -4.90 3.02
C GLN A 303 -6.63 -4.43 2.13
N ARG A 304 -6.39 -4.31 0.81
CA ARG A 304 -7.42 -3.89 -0.14
C ARG A 304 -8.60 -4.85 -0.20
N GLU A 305 -8.35 -6.16 -0.19
CA GLU A 305 -9.41 -7.17 -0.12
C GLU A 305 -10.22 -7.07 1.17
N GLY A 306 -9.57 -6.73 2.29
CA GLY A 306 -10.23 -6.46 3.57
C GLY A 306 -11.14 -5.23 3.50
N GLU A 307 -10.61 -4.09 3.05
CA GLU A 307 -11.36 -2.83 2.87
C GLU A 307 -12.59 -3.02 1.97
N ILE A 308 -12.42 -3.72 0.84
CA ILE A 308 -13.52 -4.03 -0.08
C ILE A 308 -14.56 -4.93 0.59
N ARG A 309 -14.11 -5.97 1.32
CA ARG A 309 -15.02 -6.90 2.00
C ARG A 309 -15.84 -6.20 3.06
N GLU A 310 -15.21 -5.39 3.91
CA GLU A 310 -15.90 -4.58 4.92
C GLU A 310 -16.94 -3.66 4.29
N LYS A 311 -16.57 -2.99 3.19
CA LYS A 311 -17.50 -2.11 2.47
C LYS A 311 -18.69 -2.87 1.86
N LEU A 312 -18.44 -4.04 1.27
CA LEU A 312 -19.50 -4.90 0.73
C LEU A 312 -20.45 -5.41 1.83
N HIS A 313 -19.92 -5.78 3.00
CA HIS A 313 -20.74 -6.14 4.16
C HIS A 313 -21.61 -4.98 4.61
N SER A 314 -21.05 -3.78 4.76
CA SER A 314 -21.81 -2.58 5.13
C SER A 314 -22.97 -2.33 4.18
N LEU A 315 -22.71 -2.38 2.87
CA LEU A 315 -23.73 -2.13 1.86
C LEU A 315 -24.80 -3.22 1.80
N HIS A 316 -24.42 -4.48 2.06
CA HIS A 316 -25.38 -5.58 2.17
C HIS A 316 -26.30 -5.42 3.38
N VAL A 317 -25.76 -5.02 4.53
CA VAL A 317 -26.56 -4.72 5.73
C VAL A 317 -27.54 -3.57 5.45
N ASP A 318 -27.07 -2.50 4.82
CA ASP A 318 -27.92 -1.37 4.43
C ASP A 318 -29.03 -1.82 3.46
N ALA A 319 -28.71 -2.71 2.51
CA ALA A 319 -29.69 -3.29 1.60
C ALA A 319 -30.75 -4.12 2.35
N ILE A 320 -30.35 -4.92 3.35
CA ILE A 320 -31.28 -5.72 4.18
C ILE A 320 -32.23 -4.82 4.95
N VAL A 321 -31.70 -3.80 5.64
CA VAL A 321 -32.51 -2.90 6.48
C VAL A 321 -33.59 -2.20 5.65
N ASN A 322 -33.28 -1.86 4.39
CA ASN A 322 -34.19 -1.15 3.48
C ASN A 322 -34.99 -2.08 2.55
N ALA A 323 -34.82 -3.40 2.64
CA ALA A 323 -35.50 -4.34 1.76
C ALA A 323 -37.00 -4.48 2.10
N ASN A 324 -37.79 -4.87 1.11
CA ASN A 324 -39.20 -5.24 1.30
C ASN A 324 -39.35 -6.76 1.34
N PHE A 325 -39.33 -7.35 2.54
CA PHE A 325 -39.46 -8.79 2.72
C PHE A 325 -40.88 -9.33 2.47
N ASN A 326 -41.93 -8.49 2.50
CA ASN A 326 -43.30 -8.94 2.21
C ASN A 326 -43.42 -9.50 0.78
N LEU A 327 -42.88 -8.78 -0.21
CA LEU A 327 -42.86 -9.22 -1.61
C LEU A 327 -41.93 -10.42 -1.84
N TRP A 328 -40.95 -10.61 -0.95
CA TRP A 328 -40.02 -11.72 -1.03
C TRP A 328 -40.69 -13.03 -0.55
N ILE A 329 -41.42 -12.98 0.56
CA ILE A 329 -42.13 -14.12 1.16
C ILE A 329 -43.06 -14.80 0.13
N GLU A 330 -43.79 -14.03 -0.69
CA GLU A 330 -44.74 -14.56 -1.68
C GLU A 330 -44.12 -15.54 -2.70
N LYS A 331 -42.79 -15.51 -2.88
CA LYS A 331 -42.07 -16.27 -3.91
C LYS A 331 -41.13 -17.34 -3.36
N HIS A 332 -41.05 -17.49 -2.04
CA HIS A 332 -40.08 -18.37 -1.38
C HIS A 332 -40.79 -19.35 -0.44
N THR A 333 -40.15 -20.49 -0.24
CA THR A 333 -40.66 -21.57 0.60
C THR A 333 -40.47 -21.27 2.09
N GLU A 334 -41.24 -21.95 2.95
CA GLU A 334 -41.11 -21.82 4.41
C GLU A 334 -39.68 -22.13 4.90
N VAL A 335 -39.00 -23.11 4.28
CA VAL A 335 -37.61 -23.45 4.62
C VAL A 335 -36.67 -22.29 4.33
N GLU A 336 -36.81 -21.65 3.17
CA GLU A 336 -35.98 -20.48 2.79
C GLU A 336 -36.25 -19.28 3.71
N ILE A 337 -37.50 -19.09 4.14
CA ILE A 337 -37.87 -18.05 5.11
C ILE A 337 -37.22 -18.32 6.47
N VAL A 338 -37.24 -19.57 6.94
CA VAL A 338 -36.58 -19.99 8.18
C VAL A 338 -35.07 -19.78 8.10
N ASP A 339 -34.43 -20.21 7.01
CA ASP A 339 -32.99 -20.01 6.78
C ASP A 339 -32.61 -18.52 6.77
N MET A 340 -33.45 -17.67 6.17
CA MET A 340 -33.27 -16.23 6.19
C MET A 340 -33.35 -15.66 7.61
N ILE A 341 -34.32 -16.09 8.42
CA ILE A 341 -34.45 -15.67 9.82
C ILE A 341 -33.21 -16.08 10.63
N ILE A 342 -32.69 -17.30 10.43
CA ILE A 342 -31.47 -17.77 11.10
C ILE A 342 -30.27 -16.89 10.70
N SER A 343 -30.12 -16.61 9.40
CA SER A 343 -29.06 -15.75 8.87
C SER A 343 -29.13 -14.32 9.44
N LEU A 344 -30.31 -13.72 9.50
CA LEU A 344 -30.54 -12.38 10.05
C LEU A 344 -30.29 -12.33 11.56
N ASN A 345 -30.67 -13.36 12.32
CA ASN A 345 -30.34 -13.45 13.74
C ASN A 345 -28.83 -13.50 13.97
N HIS A 346 -28.10 -14.30 13.18
CA HIS A 346 -26.64 -14.35 13.26
C HIS A 346 -25.99 -13.01 12.87
N LEU A 347 -26.54 -12.32 11.87
CA LEU A 347 -26.10 -10.98 11.47
C LEU A 347 -26.37 -9.94 12.57
N MET A 348 -27.53 -9.99 13.22
CA MET A 348 -27.90 -9.11 14.33
C MET A 348 -26.94 -9.28 15.52
N ALA A 349 -26.58 -10.52 15.87
CA ALA A 349 -25.61 -10.83 16.93
C ALA A 349 -24.22 -10.23 16.63
N LYS A 350 -23.79 -10.21 15.36
CA LYS A 350 -22.52 -9.56 14.96
C LYS A 350 -22.54 -8.04 15.08
N HIS A 351 -23.73 -7.43 15.06
CA HIS A 351 -23.92 -5.98 15.07
C HIS A 351 -24.55 -5.45 16.37
N GLU A 352 -24.47 -6.19 17.48
CA GLU A 352 -25.07 -5.83 18.78
C GLU A 352 -24.78 -4.40 19.26
N GLN A 353 -23.62 -3.85 18.89
CA GLN A 353 -23.20 -2.49 19.29
C GLN A 353 -23.88 -1.37 18.48
N ASN A 354 -24.54 -1.67 17.36
CA ASN A 354 -25.16 -0.68 16.48
C ASN A 354 -26.69 -0.77 16.50
N GLN A 355 -27.31 0.00 17.41
CA GLN A 355 -28.75 -0.01 17.65
C GLN A 355 -29.60 0.18 16.39
N HIS A 356 -29.23 1.13 15.52
CA HIS A 356 -29.99 1.41 14.30
C HIS A 356 -30.05 0.20 13.35
N ILE A 357 -28.91 -0.49 13.18
CA ILE A 357 -28.83 -1.70 12.36
C ILE A 357 -29.63 -2.83 13.01
N THR A 358 -29.46 -3.05 14.31
CA THR A 358 -30.18 -4.12 15.01
C THR A 358 -31.69 -3.92 14.99
N ASP A 359 -32.17 -2.68 15.11
CA ASP A 359 -33.60 -2.36 15.04
C ASP A 359 -34.15 -2.52 13.62
N GLY A 360 -33.34 -2.18 12.61
CA GLY A 360 -33.65 -2.44 11.20
C GLY A 360 -33.81 -3.93 10.93
N ILE A 361 -32.83 -4.74 11.34
CA ILE A 361 -32.87 -6.20 11.15
C ILE A 361 -34.02 -6.84 11.94
N ARG A 362 -34.26 -6.40 13.19
CA ARG A 362 -35.37 -6.91 14.02
C ARG A 362 -36.73 -6.68 13.34
N ARG A 363 -36.93 -5.51 12.72
CA ARG A 363 -38.14 -5.23 11.93
C ARG A 363 -38.31 -6.21 10.78
N GLN A 364 -37.24 -6.54 10.06
CA GLN A 364 -37.31 -7.50 8.95
C GLN A 364 -37.57 -8.93 9.44
N ILE A 365 -37.00 -9.34 10.58
CA ILE A 365 -37.29 -10.63 11.21
C ILE A 365 -38.77 -10.73 11.61
N SER A 366 -39.36 -9.66 12.18
CA SER A 366 -40.79 -9.65 12.53
C SER A 366 -41.69 -9.88 11.31
N VAL A 367 -41.39 -9.22 10.18
CA VAL A 367 -42.12 -9.42 8.91
C VAL A 367 -42.01 -10.88 8.43
N LEU A 368 -40.82 -11.48 8.50
CA LEU A 368 -40.62 -12.88 8.11
C LEU A 368 -41.35 -13.87 9.03
N MET A 369 -41.38 -13.59 10.34
CA MET A 369 -42.11 -14.40 11.31
C MET A 369 -43.63 -14.35 11.05
N GLU A 370 -44.17 -13.19 10.68
CA GLU A 370 -45.57 -13.04 10.28
C GLU A 370 -45.95 -13.77 8.98
N GLY A 371 -44.95 -14.11 8.15
CA GLY A 371 -45.15 -14.91 6.94
C GLY A 371 -45.17 -16.43 7.15
N LEU A 372 -44.74 -16.92 8.32
CA LEU A 372 -44.67 -18.36 8.61
C LEU A 372 -45.97 -18.92 9.21
N PRO A 373 -46.29 -20.21 9.09
CA PRO A 373 -47.37 -20.84 9.84
C PRO A 373 -47.07 -20.95 11.35
N GLU A 374 -48.12 -21.12 12.15
CA GLU A 374 -48.06 -21.03 13.63
C GLU A 374 -47.15 -22.09 14.28
N ASP A 375 -47.09 -23.29 13.72
CA ASP A 375 -46.24 -24.38 14.21
C ASP A 375 -44.75 -24.04 14.07
N LEU A 376 -44.32 -23.49 12.92
CA LEU A 376 -42.93 -23.08 12.69
C LEU A 376 -42.54 -21.86 13.54
N ARG A 377 -43.47 -20.91 13.77
CA ARG A 377 -43.24 -19.77 14.67
C ARG A 377 -42.93 -20.24 16.09
N GLN A 378 -43.68 -21.22 16.59
CA GLN A 378 -43.48 -21.75 17.94
C GLN A 378 -42.14 -22.45 18.10
N VAL A 379 -41.67 -23.19 17.08
CA VAL A 379 -40.35 -23.82 17.10
C VAL A 379 -39.24 -22.76 17.14
N LEU A 380 -39.31 -21.74 16.28
CA LEU A 380 -38.31 -20.68 16.20
C LEU A 380 -38.21 -19.86 17.50
N ASN A 381 -39.36 -19.50 18.09
CA ASN A 381 -39.43 -18.78 19.37
C ASN A 381 -38.92 -19.60 20.55
N ARG A 382 -38.99 -20.94 20.49
CA ARG A 382 -38.40 -21.83 21.49
C ARG A 382 -36.90 -21.98 21.32
N SER A 383 -36.39 -21.91 20.08
CA SER A 383 -34.96 -22.03 19.79
C SER A 383 -34.14 -20.76 20.03
N THR A 384 -34.74 -19.56 20.00
CA THR A 384 -34.05 -18.30 20.34
C THR A 384 -33.74 -18.13 21.83
N SER A 385 -34.21 -19.05 22.69
CA SER A 385 -33.96 -19.03 24.14
C SER A 385 -33.00 -20.11 24.66
N GLY A 386 -32.33 -20.89 23.80
CA GLY A 386 -31.52 -22.02 24.26
C GLY A 386 -30.23 -22.25 23.49
N THR A 387 -29.11 -21.89 24.10
CA THR A 387 -27.87 -22.67 23.98
C THR A 387 -28.21 -24.15 24.10
N GLY A 388 -27.98 -24.91 23.03
CA GLY A 388 -28.18 -26.35 23.01
C GLY A 388 -27.23 -27.05 23.99
N ALA A 389 -27.71 -27.29 25.20
CA ALA A 389 -27.18 -28.29 26.12
C ALA A 389 -28.35 -29.00 26.76
N ALA A 390 -28.74 -30.14 26.19
CA ALA A 390 -29.56 -31.11 26.87
C ALA A 390 -28.73 -31.70 28.02
N VAL A 391 -29.08 -31.41 29.27
CA VAL A 391 -28.65 -32.22 30.41
C VAL A 391 -29.90 -32.79 31.08
N SER A 392 -30.07 -34.06 30.78
CA SER A 392 -30.84 -35.09 31.45
C SER A 392 -31.27 -34.77 32.89
N VAL A 393 -32.58 -34.83 33.12
CA VAL A 393 -33.14 -35.15 34.42
C VAL A 393 -32.75 -36.59 34.74
N ILE A 394 -31.77 -36.77 35.64
CA ILE A 394 -31.57 -38.04 36.33
C ILE A 394 -32.42 -37.97 37.59
N GLY A 395 -33.53 -38.70 37.59
CA GLY A 395 -34.22 -39.07 38.81
C GLY A 395 -33.49 -40.23 39.49
N HIS A 396 -33.32 -40.11 40.79
CA HIS A 396 -33.33 -41.16 41.82
C HIS A 396 -33.41 -40.38 43.15
N GLY A 397 -34.30 -40.70 44.08
CA GLY A 397 -34.47 -42.01 44.69
C GLY A 397 -33.69 -41.98 45.99
#